data_AF-A0A3S5DGE4-F1
#
_entry.id   AF-A0A3S5DGE4-F1
#
_cell.length_a   1.000
_cell.length_b   1.000
_cell.length_c   1.000
_cell.angle_alpha   90.00
_cell.angle_beta   90.00
_cell.angle_gamma   90.00
#
_symmetry.space_group_name_H-M   'P 1'
#
loop_
_entity.id
_entity.type
_entity.pdbx_description
1 polymer ?
#
loop_
_entity_poly.entity_id
_entity_poly.type
_entity_poly.pdbx_seq_one_letter_code
_entity_poly.pdbx_strand_id
1 'polypeptide(L)'
;MALPPVFKMQPGELRTLRLLLSSRQQLATDRESLFWLNIYQIPPVTQDIKNNPRKLVLPLRLRLKILIRPTGLKAPTEAEEKKLRFIAKENNIRIVNPTLWYMSLTLTMDGKKSIGDIMVAPKTALNVPLTRSPTPGTSINYAVINESGNWRQYTAILEKYNMSVIH
;
A
#
# COMPACT_ATOMS: atom_id res chain seq x y z
N MET A 1 6.09 3.89 18.34
CA MET A 1 6.89 5.14 18.33
C MET A 1 8.21 4.92 17.59
N ALA A 2 8.73 5.95 16.94
CA ALA A 2 10.04 5.92 16.27
C ALA A 2 11.08 6.66 17.12
N LEU A 3 12.28 6.10 17.28
CA LEU A 3 13.36 6.66 18.08
C LEU A 3 14.70 6.68 17.29
N PRO A 4 15.50 7.76 17.40
CA PRO A 4 15.12 9.05 17.99
C PRO A 4 14.05 9.75 17.11
N PRO A 5 13.15 10.55 17.71
CA PRO A 5 12.10 11.24 16.94
C PRO A 5 12.65 12.36 16.05
N VAL A 6 13.77 12.97 16.44
CA VAL A 6 14.49 14.01 15.70
C VAL A 6 15.99 13.84 15.95
N PHE A 7 16.80 14.01 14.92
CA PHE A 7 18.26 13.96 15.01
C PHE A 7 18.87 14.77 13.85
N LYS A 8 20.13 15.17 14.02
CA LYS A 8 20.93 15.80 12.97
C LYS A 8 21.70 14.73 12.21
N MET A 9 21.85 14.90 10.90
CA MET A 9 22.71 14.07 10.06
C MET A 9 23.83 14.90 9.44
N GLN A 10 25.03 14.32 9.38
CA GLN A 10 26.17 14.82 8.61
C GLN A 10 26.11 14.30 7.16
N PRO A 11 26.84 14.94 6.23
CA PRO A 11 26.94 14.44 4.86
C PRO A 11 27.40 12.98 4.80
N GLY A 12 26.66 12.13 4.08
CA GLY A 12 26.97 10.70 3.93
C GLY A 12 26.69 9.83 5.16
N GLU A 13 26.18 10.40 6.26
CA GLU A 13 25.94 9.66 7.48
C GLU A 13 24.77 8.68 7.36
N LEU A 14 24.98 7.45 7.81
CA LEU A 14 23.94 6.44 7.95
C LEU A 14 23.46 6.38 9.40
N ARG A 15 22.15 6.49 9.61
CA ARG A 15 21.52 6.41 10.93
C ARG A 15 20.42 5.36 10.94
N THR A 16 20.37 4.59 12.02
CA THR A 16 19.33 3.58 12.25
C THR A 16 18.18 4.19 13.07
N LEU A 17 16.95 3.96 12.63
CA LEU A 17 15.73 4.27 13.38
C LEU A 17 15.22 3.01 14.08
N ARG A 18 14.85 3.12 15.37
CA ARG A 18 14.19 2.05 16.11
C ARG A 18 12.70 2.29 16.14
N LEU A 19 11.93 1.30 15.70
CA LEU A 19 10.47 1.30 15.82
C LEU A 19 10.07 0.43 17.01
N LEU A 20 9.41 1.05 17.99
CA LEU A 20 8.91 0.38 19.18
C LEU A 20 7.38 0.33 19.16
N LEU A 21 6.82 -0.86 19.37
CA LEU A 21 5.38 -1.02 19.52
C LEU A 21 4.99 -0.82 20.99
N SER A 22 4.31 0.27 21.29
CA SER A 22 4.02 0.70 22.66
C SER A 22 2.91 -0.12 23.34
N SER A 23 1.96 -0.65 22.58
CA SER A 23 0.93 -1.57 23.07
C SER A 23 0.40 -2.44 21.94
N ARG A 24 -0.02 -3.66 22.27
CA ARG A 24 -0.72 -4.59 21.36
C ARG A 24 -2.22 -4.67 21.63
N GLN A 25 -2.73 -4.04 22.70
CA GLN A 25 -4.11 -4.22 23.19
C GLN A 25 -5.20 -3.80 22.17
N GLN A 26 -4.86 -2.91 21.23
CA GLN A 26 -5.80 -2.42 20.20
C GLN A 26 -5.53 -3.00 18.81
N LEU A 27 -4.55 -3.91 18.68
CA LEU A 27 -4.26 -4.52 17.39
C LEU A 27 -5.13 -5.75 17.18
N ALA A 28 -5.54 -5.96 15.93
CA ALA A 28 -6.19 -7.20 15.56
C ALA A 28 -5.22 -8.37 15.80
N THR A 29 -5.72 -9.46 16.39
CA THR A 29 -4.92 -10.66 16.69
C THR A 29 -4.99 -11.69 15.57
N ASP A 30 -5.91 -11.53 14.61
CA ASP A 30 -6.20 -12.50 13.54
C ASP A 30 -5.79 -12.02 12.14
N ARG A 31 -5.28 -10.79 12.00
CA ARG A 31 -4.91 -10.17 10.72
C ARG A 31 -3.90 -9.04 10.92
N GLU A 32 -3.27 -8.62 9.82
CA GLU A 32 -2.35 -7.48 9.85
C GLU A 32 -3.05 -6.16 10.26
N SER A 33 -2.26 -5.28 10.88
CA SER A 33 -2.65 -3.90 11.18
C SER A 33 -1.71 -2.93 10.45
N LEU A 34 -2.27 -1.92 9.80
CA LEU A 34 -1.50 -0.92 9.04
C LEU A 34 -1.19 0.32 9.87
N PHE A 35 0.07 0.72 9.86
CA PHE A 35 0.57 2.00 10.35
C PHE A 35 1.37 2.73 9.27
N TRP A 36 1.56 4.03 9.43
CA TRP A 36 2.38 4.85 8.54
C TRP A 36 3.54 5.45 9.31
N LEU A 37 4.76 5.27 8.81
CA LEU A 37 5.94 5.97 9.25
C LEU A 37 6.14 7.19 8.35
N ASN A 38 6.10 8.38 8.94
CA ASN A 38 6.38 9.64 8.24
C ASN A 38 7.78 10.13 8.66
N ILE A 39 8.61 10.45 7.66
CA ILE A 39 9.96 10.98 7.85
C ILE A 39 10.03 12.31 7.10
N TYR A 40 10.41 13.38 7.81
CA TYR A 40 10.52 14.72 7.28
C TYR A 40 11.97 15.19 7.40
N GLN A 41 12.55 15.64 6.29
CA GLN A 41 13.85 16.29 6.29
C GLN A 41 13.67 17.79 6.50
N ILE A 42 14.40 18.34 7.47
CA ILE A 42 14.48 19.77 7.71
C ILE A 42 15.84 20.26 7.17
N PRO A 43 15.85 21.03 6.06
CA PRO A 43 17.10 21.52 5.49
C PRO A 43 17.68 22.63 6.38
N PRO A 44 19.01 22.76 6.47
CA PRO A 44 19.64 23.86 7.18
C PRO A 44 19.38 25.17 6.46
N VAL A 45 19.12 26.24 7.22
CA VAL A 45 19.08 27.61 6.67
C VAL A 45 20.50 28.14 6.63
N THR A 46 21.11 28.19 5.45
CA THR A 46 22.46 28.74 5.25
C THR A 46 22.40 30.22 4.82
N GLN A 47 23.45 31.00 5.12
CA GLN A 47 23.55 32.39 4.65
C GLN A 47 23.52 32.46 3.12
N ASP A 48 24.05 31.44 2.45
CA ASP A 48 24.05 31.32 1.00
C ASP A 48 22.62 31.11 0.43
N ILE A 49 21.72 30.44 1.16
CA ILE A 49 20.27 30.39 0.83
C ILE A 49 19.62 31.78 1.04
N LYS A 50 20.04 32.54 2.05
CA LYS A 50 19.51 33.90 2.30
C LYS A 50 19.95 34.91 1.25
N ASN A 51 21.19 34.82 0.77
CA ASN A 51 21.80 35.78 -0.14
C ASN A 51 21.55 35.47 -1.62
N ASN A 52 21.13 34.24 -1.95
CA ASN A 52 20.78 33.83 -3.31
C ASN A 52 19.30 33.46 -3.41
N PRO A 53 18.39 34.42 -3.66
CA PRO A 53 16.94 34.18 -3.70
C PRO A 53 16.48 33.25 -4.83
N ARG A 54 17.39 32.86 -5.74
CA ARG A 54 17.13 31.90 -6.84
C ARG A 54 17.46 30.45 -6.48
N LYS A 55 17.85 30.13 -5.24
CA LYS A 55 18.08 28.74 -4.82
C LYS A 55 16.77 28.02 -4.49
N LEU A 56 16.55 26.89 -5.15
CA LEU A 56 15.47 25.95 -4.85
C LEU A 56 15.93 24.95 -3.77
N VAL A 57 15.18 24.84 -2.68
CA VAL A 57 15.41 23.83 -1.63
C VAL A 57 14.30 22.79 -1.70
N LEU A 58 14.67 21.52 -1.84
CA LEU A 58 13.73 20.40 -1.94
C LEU A 58 13.84 19.51 -0.68
N PRO A 59 13.06 19.76 0.38
CA PRO A 59 13.06 18.91 1.55
C PRO A 59 12.41 17.56 1.24
N LEU A 60 13.07 16.47 1.64
CA LEU A 60 12.53 15.13 1.52
C LEU A 60 11.36 14.91 2.49
N ARG A 61 10.27 14.31 1.98
CA ARG A 61 9.17 13.78 2.78
C ARG A 61 8.92 12.34 2.36
N LEU A 62 9.11 11.40 3.27
CA LEU A 62 8.86 9.98 3.03
C LEU A 62 7.70 9.49 3.89
N ARG A 63 6.80 8.72 3.29
CA ARG A 63 5.72 8.04 3.98
C ARG A 63 5.78 6.55 3.65
N LEU A 64 6.06 5.72 4.65
CA LEU A 64 6.28 4.29 4.50
C LEU A 64 5.16 3.50 5.21
N LYS A 65 4.67 2.43 4.58
CA LYS A 65 3.72 1.50 5.18
C LYS A 65 4.45 0.60 6.19
N ILE A 66 3.90 0.46 7.38
CA ILE A 66 4.36 -0.47 8.42
C ILE A 66 3.22 -1.44 8.70
N LEU A 67 3.41 -2.71 8.34
CA LEU A 67 2.44 -3.77 8.55
C LEU A 67 2.82 -4.53 9.82
N ILE A 68 2.00 -4.41 10.87
CA ILE A 68 2.19 -5.17 12.10
C ILE A 68 1.45 -6.49 11.96
N ARG A 69 2.20 -7.58 12.05
CA ARG A 69 1.70 -8.94 11.89
C ARG A 69 1.50 -9.63 13.25
N PRO A 70 0.33 -10.25 13.50
CA PRO A 70 0.13 -11.09 14.68
C PRO A 70 1.10 -12.26 14.72
N THR A 71 1.45 -12.70 15.94
CA THR A 71 2.31 -13.86 16.12
C THR A 71 1.69 -15.11 15.50
N GLY A 72 2.48 -15.89 14.76
CA GLY A 72 2.03 -17.11 14.09
C GLY A 72 1.47 -16.90 12.67
N LEU A 73 1.11 -15.67 12.30
CA LEU A 73 0.77 -15.36 10.90
C LEU A 73 2.06 -15.29 10.08
N LYS A 74 2.21 -16.15 9.08
CA LYS A 74 3.38 -16.14 8.17
C LYS A 74 3.25 -15.04 7.11
N ALA A 75 4.31 -14.81 6.34
CA ALA A 75 4.23 -13.98 5.14
C ALA A 75 3.19 -14.53 4.14
N PRO A 76 2.51 -13.68 3.36
CA PRO A 76 1.58 -14.15 2.34
C PRO A 76 2.34 -14.89 1.25
N THR A 77 1.79 -16.02 0.82
CA THR A 77 2.31 -16.77 -0.32
C THR A 77 1.66 -16.28 -1.61
N GLU A 78 2.19 -16.68 -2.76
CA GLU A 78 1.53 -16.39 -4.04
C GLU A 78 0.11 -16.96 -4.13
N ALA A 79 -0.15 -18.08 -3.44
CA ALA A 79 -1.49 -18.66 -3.38
C ALA A 79 -2.47 -17.73 -2.66
N GLU A 80 -2.03 -17.00 -1.63
CA GLU A 80 -2.85 -15.99 -0.95
C GLU A 80 -3.07 -14.75 -1.82
N GLU A 81 -2.04 -14.30 -2.54
CA GLU A 81 -2.14 -13.16 -3.46
C GLU A 81 -3.11 -13.44 -4.63
N LYS A 82 -3.21 -14.70 -5.06
CA LYS A 82 -4.16 -15.17 -6.08
C LYS A 82 -5.61 -15.26 -5.58
N LYS A 83 -5.87 -15.13 -4.28
CA LYS A 83 -7.25 -15.13 -3.73
C LYS A 83 -7.95 -13.78 -3.89
N LEU A 84 -7.25 -12.74 -4.36
CA LEU A 84 -7.88 -11.47 -4.69
C LEU A 84 -8.95 -11.68 -5.77
N ARG A 85 -10.15 -11.16 -5.51
CA ARG A 85 -11.26 -11.22 -6.47
C ARG A 85 -11.59 -9.84 -6.98
N PHE A 86 -11.98 -9.77 -8.24
CA PHE A 86 -12.29 -8.53 -8.93
C PHE A 86 -13.72 -8.63 -9.46
N ILE A 87 -14.60 -7.72 -9.05
CA ILE A 87 -16.03 -7.80 -9.36
C ILE A 87 -16.45 -6.51 -10.06
N ALA A 88 -17.09 -6.64 -11.23
CA ALA A 88 -17.63 -5.53 -11.99
C ALA A 88 -18.87 -4.97 -11.29
N LYS A 89 -18.82 -3.73 -10.80
CA LYS A 89 -19.96 -3.10 -10.10
C LYS A 89 -20.17 -1.68 -10.62
N GLU A 90 -21.19 -1.49 -11.46
CA GLU A 90 -21.50 -0.20 -12.10
C GLU A 90 -20.24 0.41 -12.77
N ASN A 91 -19.87 1.65 -12.45
CA ASN A 91 -18.64 2.30 -12.89
C ASN A 91 -17.45 2.03 -11.96
N ASN A 92 -17.42 0.90 -11.26
CA ASN A 92 -16.34 0.53 -10.36
C ASN A 92 -15.87 -0.91 -10.60
N ILE A 93 -14.62 -1.17 -10.22
CA ILE A 93 -14.16 -2.51 -9.88
C ILE A 93 -14.16 -2.63 -8.37
N ARG A 94 -14.91 -3.60 -7.84
CA ARG A 94 -14.84 -3.99 -6.44
C ARG A 94 -13.77 -5.06 -6.28
N ILE A 95 -12.70 -4.71 -5.58
CA ILE A 95 -11.57 -5.60 -5.30
C ILE A 95 -11.77 -6.18 -3.91
N VAL A 96 -11.92 -7.49 -3.82
CA VAL A 96 -12.15 -8.21 -2.56
C VAL A 96 -10.85 -8.87 -2.12
N ASN A 97 -10.44 -8.59 -0.90
CA ASN A 97 -9.32 -9.26 -0.24
C ASN A 97 -9.86 -10.17 0.88
N PRO A 98 -10.02 -11.48 0.63
CA PRO A 98 -10.48 -12.42 1.64
C PRO A 98 -9.38 -12.80 2.65
N THR A 99 -8.14 -12.36 2.44
CA THR A 99 -6.96 -12.84 3.18
C THR A 99 -6.73 -12.06 4.48
N LEU A 100 -5.70 -12.47 5.23
CA LEU A 100 -5.30 -11.88 6.52
C LEU A 100 -4.26 -10.75 6.38
N TRP A 101 -3.82 -10.44 5.15
CA TRP A 101 -2.76 -9.47 4.86
C TRP A 101 -3.29 -8.25 4.11
N TYR A 102 -2.64 -7.11 4.26
CA TYR A 102 -2.87 -5.97 3.38
C TYR A 102 -2.28 -6.27 2.00
N MET A 103 -3.10 -6.18 0.95
CA MET A 103 -2.63 -6.37 -0.42
C MET A 103 -2.50 -5.02 -1.10
N SER A 104 -1.27 -4.62 -1.41
CA SER A 104 -1.00 -3.45 -2.25
C SER A 104 -0.77 -3.90 -3.68
N LEU A 105 -1.50 -3.31 -4.62
CA LEU A 105 -1.51 -3.76 -6.01
C LEU A 105 -1.63 -2.62 -7.02
N THR A 106 -1.27 -2.95 -8.25
CA THR A 106 -1.69 -2.24 -9.44
C THR A 106 -2.52 -3.18 -10.30
N LEU A 107 -3.39 -2.64 -11.15
CA LEU A 107 -4.14 -3.43 -12.11
C LEU A 107 -4.24 -2.73 -13.46
N THR A 108 -4.42 -3.52 -14.51
CA THR A 108 -4.62 -3.09 -15.88
C THR A 108 -5.69 -3.97 -16.50
N MET A 109 -6.60 -3.35 -17.25
CA MET A 109 -7.72 -4.01 -17.93
C MET A 109 -7.70 -3.60 -19.41
N ASP A 110 -7.97 -4.54 -20.32
CA ASP A 110 -8.05 -4.29 -21.77
C ASP A 110 -6.83 -3.56 -22.39
N GLY A 111 -5.62 -3.77 -21.85
CA GLY A 111 -4.42 -3.06 -22.33
C GLY A 111 -4.44 -1.54 -22.10
N LYS A 112 -5.34 -1.04 -21.24
CA LYS A 112 -5.48 0.39 -20.93
C LYS A 112 -4.45 0.86 -19.90
N LYS A 113 -4.55 2.15 -19.54
CA LYS A 113 -3.74 2.76 -18.49
C LYS A 113 -3.85 1.96 -17.18
N SER A 114 -2.70 1.65 -16.59
CA SER A 114 -2.62 0.99 -15.29
C SER A 114 -3.22 1.89 -14.20
N ILE A 115 -4.00 1.27 -13.32
CA ILE A 115 -4.51 1.87 -12.08
C ILE A 115 -3.61 1.38 -10.96
N GLY A 116 -2.88 2.32 -10.33
CA GLY A 116 -1.92 2.03 -9.28
C GLY A 116 -2.35 2.54 -7.89
N ASP A 117 -1.45 2.36 -6.91
CA ASP A 117 -1.62 2.77 -5.51
C ASP A 117 -2.89 2.22 -4.83
N ILE A 118 -3.31 1.02 -5.25
CA ILE A 118 -4.45 0.34 -4.64
C ILE A 118 -3.94 -0.42 -3.43
N MET A 119 -4.62 -0.29 -2.29
CA MET A 119 -4.37 -1.11 -1.11
C MET A 119 -5.67 -1.58 -0.50
N VAL A 120 -5.83 -2.90 -0.37
CA VAL A 120 -7.04 -3.53 0.14
C VAL A 120 -6.74 -4.18 1.48
N ALA A 121 -7.47 -3.78 2.53
CA ALA A 121 -7.27 -4.28 3.89
C ALA A 121 -7.73 -5.75 4.03
N PRO A 122 -7.22 -6.49 5.04
CA PRO A 122 -7.58 -7.88 5.26
C PRO A 122 -9.07 -8.09 5.51
N LYS A 123 -9.66 -9.12 4.88
CA LYS A 123 -11.10 -9.45 4.94
C LYS A 123 -12.02 -8.27 4.60
N THR A 124 -11.61 -7.40 3.67
CA THR A 124 -12.41 -6.26 3.21
C THR A 124 -12.51 -6.22 1.69
N ALA A 125 -13.22 -5.21 1.19
CA ALA A 125 -13.23 -4.91 -0.23
C ALA A 125 -13.17 -3.41 -0.46
N LEU A 126 -12.52 -3.00 -1.55
CA LEU A 126 -12.36 -1.62 -1.97
C LEU A 126 -13.03 -1.43 -3.34
N ASN A 127 -13.81 -0.37 -3.50
CA ASN A 127 -14.33 0.02 -4.80
C ASN A 127 -13.38 1.02 -5.44
N VAL A 128 -12.90 0.72 -6.64
CA VAL A 128 -12.04 1.59 -7.43
C VAL A 128 -12.86 2.15 -8.59
N PRO A 129 -13.04 3.48 -8.69
CA PRO A 129 -13.83 4.09 -9.75
C PRO A 129 -13.14 3.95 -11.09
N LEU A 130 -13.94 3.74 -12.12
CA LEU A 130 -13.56 3.69 -13.53
C LEU A 130 -14.27 4.80 -14.31
N THR A 131 -13.69 5.15 -15.46
CA THR A 131 -14.30 6.10 -16.40
C THR A 131 -15.47 5.49 -17.19
N ARG A 132 -15.56 4.16 -17.25
CA ARG A 132 -16.64 3.42 -17.90
C ARG A 132 -16.96 2.15 -17.11
N SER A 133 -18.19 1.66 -17.21
CA SER A 133 -18.56 0.37 -16.65
C SER A 133 -17.69 -0.74 -17.24
N PRO A 134 -17.09 -1.61 -16.41
CA PRO A 134 -16.27 -2.71 -16.91
C PRO A 134 -17.17 -3.88 -17.32
N THR A 135 -16.75 -4.63 -18.35
CA THR A 135 -17.49 -5.79 -18.83
C THR A 135 -17.11 -7.04 -18.01
N PRO A 136 -18.06 -7.71 -17.33
CA PRO A 136 -17.76 -8.99 -16.69
C PRO A 136 -17.21 -10.02 -17.70
N GLY A 137 -16.32 -10.91 -17.25
CA GLY A 137 -15.62 -11.88 -18.09
C GLY A 137 -14.31 -11.36 -18.70
N THR A 138 -14.08 -10.05 -18.66
CA THR A 138 -12.82 -9.44 -19.11
C THR A 138 -11.64 -9.88 -18.23
N SER A 139 -10.48 -10.09 -18.86
CA SER A 139 -9.22 -10.38 -18.17
C SER A 139 -8.63 -9.14 -17.50
N ILE A 140 -8.21 -9.29 -16.25
CA ILE A 140 -7.49 -8.29 -15.46
C ILE A 140 -6.08 -8.79 -15.21
N ASN A 141 -5.10 -8.00 -15.62
CA ASN A 141 -3.71 -8.20 -15.22
C ASN A 141 -3.46 -7.35 -13.99
N TYR A 142 -2.99 -7.94 -12.90
CA TYR A 142 -2.67 -7.22 -11.69
C TYR A 142 -1.30 -7.62 -11.15
N ALA A 143 -0.65 -6.69 -10.49
CA ALA A 143 0.64 -6.92 -9.86
C ALA A 143 0.54 -6.58 -8.37
N VAL A 144 0.93 -7.51 -7.51
CA VAL A 144 1.00 -7.31 -6.05
C VAL A 144 2.45 -7.01 -5.68
N ILE A 145 2.66 -6.01 -4.82
CA ILE A 145 3.98 -5.76 -4.23
C ILE A 145 4.15 -6.67 -3.00
N ASN A 146 5.20 -7.49 -3.01
CA ASN A 146 5.50 -8.39 -1.90
C ASN A 146 6.36 -7.72 -0.81
N GLU A 147 6.63 -8.45 0.27
CA GLU A 147 7.38 -7.94 1.43
C GLU A 147 8.80 -7.47 1.11
N SER A 148 9.42 -8.03 0.06
CA SER A 148 10.75 -7.61 -0.42
C SER A 148 10.70 -6.37 -1.31
N GLY A 149 9.51 -5.82 -1.57
CA GLY A 149 9.31 -4.69 -2.47
C GLY A 149 9.26 -5.07 -3.96
N ASN A 150 9.26 -6.36 -4.29
CA ASN A 150 9.19 -6.85 -5.66
C ASN A 150 7.74 -7.04 -6.12
N TRP A 151 7.49 -6.76 -7.39
CA TRP A 151 6.19 -6.99 -8.00
C TRP A 151 6.04 -8.44 -8.47
N ARG A 152 4.93 -9.08 -8.12
CA ARG A 152 4.50 -10.36 -8.69
C ARG A 152 3.24 -10.17 -9.50
N GLN A 153 3.25 -10.69 -10.73
CA GLN A 153 2.18 -10.47 -11.70
C GLN A 153 1.26 -11.68 -11.81
N TYR A 154 -0.02 -11.40 -11.96
CA TYR A 154 -1.09 -12.37 -12.02
C TYR A 154 -2.18 -11.93 -13.01
N THR A 155 -3.01 -12.89 -13.40
CA THR A 155 -4.20 -12.65 -14.20
C THR A 155 -5.42 -13.22 -13.48
N ALA A 156 -6.51 -12.46 -13.48
CA ALA A 156 -7.81 -12.87 -12.96
C ALA A 156 -8.91 -12.50 -13.96
N ILE A 157 -10.04 -13.20 -13.87
CA ILE A 157 -11.24 -12.86 -14.64
C ILE A 157 -12.12 -11.94 -13.81
N LEU A 158 -12.59 -10.85 -14.42
CA LEU A 158 -13.51 -9.93 -13.78
C LEU A 158 -14.88 -10.59 -13.62
N GLU A 159 -15.30 -10.77 -12.38
CA GLU A 159 -16.55 -11.44 -12.04
C GLU A 159 -17.76 -10.52 -12.20
N LYS A 160 -18.93 -11.11 -12.48
CA LYS A 160 -20.21 -10.38 -12.46
C LYS A 160 -20.63 -10.10 -11.02
N TYR A 161 -21.12 -8.90 -10.74
CA TYR A 161 -21.73 -8.62 -9.43
C TYR A 161 -23.04 -9.38 -9.27
N ASN A 162 -23.09 -10.24 -8.24
CA ASN A 162 -24.30 -10.97 -7.86
C ASN A 162 -24.76 -10.48 -6.48
N MET A 163 -26.00 -10.00 -6.39
CA MET A 163 -26.58 -9.51 -5.12
C MET A 163 -26.84 -10.62 -4.08
N SER A 164 -26.75 -11.90 -4.46
CA SER A 164 -27.16 -13.04 -3.63
C SER A 164 -26.10 -13.58 -2.66
N VAL A 165 -24.91 -12.96 -2.55
CA VAL A 165 -23.78 -13.49 -1.76
C VAL A 165 -23.34 -12.53 -0.65
N ILE A 166 -24.30 -11.91 0.03
CA ILE A 166 -24.05 -11.13 1.26
C ILE A 166 -24.94 -11.72 2.36
N HIS A 167 -24.52 -12.87 2.91
CA HIS A 167 -24.88 -13.34 4.24
C HIS A 167 -23.65 -14.02 4.85
#